data_AF-A0A2G5U9T1-F1
#
_entry.id   AF-A0A2G5U9T1-F1
#
_cell.length_a   1.000
_cell.length_b   1.000
_cell.length_c   1.000
_cell.angle_alpha   90.00
_cell.angle_beta   90.00
_cell.angle_gamma   90.00
#
_symmetry.space_group_name_H-M   'P 1'
#
loop_
_entity.id
_entity.type
_entity.pdbx_description
1 polymer ?
#
loop_
_entity_poly.entity_id
_entity_poly.type
_entity_poly.pdbx_seq_one_letter_code
_entity_poly.pdbx_strand_id
1 'polypeptide(L)'
;MSMREENRLIVFNSFFDSHWDSEERRSYPLISTRLLRINIKVSKNNYQSTIEECNNKCQQTGWVKTFEHRLNLETIQHITIRGGIFKDLHIFHPTDDHEYERYEEQNEDAEPNEEDDYEEDPNEQFNKEEEEEEEEEPDGDEQYDEQPNEY
;
A
#
# COMPACT_ATOMS: atom_id res chain seq x y z
N MET A 1 22.72 -7.04 -5.46
CA MET A 1 21.47 -7.43 -6.17
C MET A 1 21.54 -6.88 -7.58
N SER A 2 21.26 -7.70 -8.59
CA SER A 2 21.29 -7.32 -10.02
C SER A 2 20.05 -7.85 -10.71
N MET A 3 19.24 -6.96 -11.27
CA MET A 3 18.03 -7.28 -12.02
C MET A 3 18.39 -7.50 -13.49
N ARG A 4 18.05 -8.68 -14.05
CA ARG A 4 18.36 -9.09 -15.42
C ARG A 4 17.04 -9.37 -16.15
N GLU A 5 16.48 -8.34 -16.79
CA GLU A 5 15.15 -8.41 -17.44
C GLU A 5 15.08 -9.43 -18.57
N GLU A 6 16.13 -9.52 -19.40
CA GLU A 6 16.22 -10.45 -20.54
C GLU A 6 15.97 -11.91 -20.11
N ASN A 7 16.49 -12.28 -18.94
CA ASN A 7 16.38 -13.65 -18.43
C ASN A 7 15.27 -13.79 -17.37
N ARG A 8 14.53 -12.70 -17.07
CA ARG A 8 13.55 -12.62 -15.99
C ARG A 8 14.08 -13.17 -14.66
N LEU A 9 15.29 -12.75 -14.29
CA LEU A 9 15.96 -13.19 -13.06
C LEU A 9 16.53 -12.00 -12.28
N ILE A 10 16.57 -12.15 -10.97
CA ILE A 10 17.31 -11.28 -10.07
C ILE A 10 18.42 -12.11 -9.41
N VAL A 11 19.64 -11.61 -9.51
CA VAL A 11 20.85 -12.27 -9.01
C VAL A 11 21.38 -11.56 -7.78
N PHE A 12 21.76 -12.36 -6.80
CA PHE A 12 22.34 -11.95 -5.53
C PHE A 12 23.73 -12.56 -5.42
N ASN A 13 24.70 -11.72 -5.12
CA ASN A 13 26.08 -12.16 -4.98
C ASN A 13 26.85 -11.16 -4.10
N SER A 14 28.00 -11.60 -3.62
CA SER A 14 29.03 -10.80 -2.97
C SER A 14 30.30 -10.81 -3.80
N PHE A 15 31.06 -9.72 -3.74
CA PHE A 15 32.37 -9.61 -4.34
C PHE A 15 33.36 -9.19 -3.25
N PHE A 16 34.38 -10.02 -3.02
CA PHE A 16 35.43 -9.77 -2.03
C PHE A 16 36.71 -10.45 -2.48
N ASP A 17 37.86 -9.97 -2.01
CA ASP A 17 39.19 -10.47 -2.39
C ASP A 17 39.39 -10.64 -3.90
N SER A 18 38.83 -9.69 -4.68
CA SER A 18 38.88 -9.66 -6.15
C SER A 18 38.16 -10.81 -6.87
N HIS A 19 37.26 -11.54 -6.20
CA HIS A 19 36.50 -12.63 -6.80
C HIS A 19 35.00 -12.53 -6.48
N TRP A 20 34.19 -13.04 -7.41
CA TRP A 20 32.76 -13.24 -7.19
C TRP A 20 32.54 -14.53 -6.42
N ASP A 21 31.63 -14.49 -5.46
CA ASP A 21 31.18 -15.67 -4.76
C ASP A 21 30.06 -16.39 -5.56
N SER A 22 29.48 -17.43 -4.97
CA SER A 22 28.41 -18.23 -5.56
C SER A 22 27.13 -17.41 -5.75
N GLU A 23 26.63 -17.35 -7.00
CA GLU A 23 25.39 -16.65 -7.32
C GLU A 23 24.18 -17.34 -6.69
N GLU A 24 23.34 -16.56 -6.01
CA GLU A 24 21.97 -16.92 -5.68
C GLU A 24 21.01 -16.25 -6.66
N ARG A 25 19.94 -16.95 -7.04
CA ARG A 25 19.02 -16.48 -8.08
C ARG A 25 17.58 -16.59 -7.60
N ARG A 26 16.74 -15.66 -8.04
CA ARG A 26 15.29 -15.73 -7.92
C ARG A 26 14.63 -15.20 -9.19
N SER A 27 13.51 -15.80 -9.59
CA SER A 27 12.72 -15.30 -10.71
C SER A 27 12.26 -13.86 -10.46
N TYR A 28 12.13 -13.10 -11.54
CA TYR A 28 11.53 -11.77 -11.50
C TYR A 28 10.06 -11.89 -11.01
N PRO A 29 9.57 -10.93 -10.20
CA PRO A 29 8.13 -10.88 -9.91
C PRO A 29 7.33 -10.71 -11.20
N LEU A 30 6.11 -11.25 -11.23
CA LEU A 30 5.15 -10.95 -12.27
C LEU A 30 4.62 -9.54 -12.02
N ILE A 31 5.02 -8.60 -12.88
CA ILE A 31 4.70 -7.18 -12.79
C ILE A 31 4.15 -6.71 -14.14
N SER A 32 3.20 -5.77 -14.08
CA SER A 32 2.52 -5.20 -15.23
C SER A 32 3.01 -3.79 -15.61
N THR A 33 3.82 -3.18 -14.74
CA THR A 33 4.25 -1.79 -14.79
C THR A 33 5.78 -1.71 -14.87
N ARG A 34 6.28 -0.50 -15.18
CA ARG A 34 7.72 -0.22 -15.27
C ARG A 34 8.29 0.42 -14.01
N LEU A 35 7.45 0.81 -13.06
CA LEU A 35 7.90 1.49 -11.84
C LEU A 35 7.83 0.52 -10.67
N LEU A 36 8.99 0.28 -10.07
CA LEU A 36 9.15 -0.65 -8.98
C LEU A 36 9.68 0.08 -7.76
N ARG A 37 9.18 -0.30 -6.59
CA ARG A 37 9.81 0.03 -5.32
C ARG A 37 10.46 -1.24 -4.78
N ILE A 38 11.76 -1.15 -4.51
CA ILE A 38 12.55 -2.22 -3.92
C ILE A 38 12.83 -1.81 -2.48
N ASN A 39 12.32 -2.58 -1.53
CA ASN A 39 12.61 -2.38 -0.11
C ASN A 39 13.67 -3.40 0.30
N ILE A 40 14.72 -2.95 1.00
CA ILE A 40 15.76 -3.83 1.53
C ILE A 40 15.84 -3.60 3.05
N LYS A 41 15.34 -4.56 3.81
CA LYS A 41 15.46 -4.56 5.27
C LYS A 41 16.76 -5.24 5.67
N VAL A 42 17.58 -4.55 6.44
CA VAL A 42 18.82 -5.10 7.01
C VAL A 42 18.51 -5.67 8.39
N SER A 43 18.87 -6.93 8.61
CA SER A 43 18.74 -7.61 9.90
C SER A 43 20.11 -8.10 10.37
N LYS A 44 20.20 -8.63 11.59
CA LYS A 44 21.45 -9.16 12.17
C LYS A 44 22.14 -10.20 11.27
N ASN A 45 21.37 -11.04 10.58
CA ASN A 45 21.91 -12.20 9.85
C ASN A 45 21.77 -12.10 8.33
N ASN A 46 20.95 -11.17 7.81
CA ASN A 46 20.63 -11.12 6.39
C ASN A 46 20.11 -9.76 5.93
N TYR A 47 20.04 -9.62 4.61
CA TYR A 47 19.20 -8.65 3.91
C TYR A 47 17.92 -9.34 3.47
N GLN A 48 16.77 -8.72 3.70
CA GLN A 48 15.50 -9.15 3.12
C GLN A 48 15.04 -8.11 2.11
N SER A 49 14.94 -8.52 0.84
CA SER A 49 14.43 -7.69 -0.25
C SER A 49 12.97 -8.03 -0.55
N THR A 50 12.13 -7.01 -0.70
CA THR A 50 10.77 -7.13 -1.26
C THR A 50 10.62 -6.20 -2.45
N ILE A 51 9.65 -6.52 -3.33
CA ILE A 51 9.36 -5.70 -4.51
C ILE A 51 7.87 -5.36 -4.51
N GLU A 52 7.59 -4.08 -4.65
CA GLU A 52 6.26 -3.53 -4.90
C GLU A 52 6.18 -3.02 -6.34
N GLU A 53 5.02 -3.17 -6.93
CA GLU A 53 4.63 -2.61 -8.21
C GLU A 53 3.91 -1.27 -7.97
N CYS A 54 4.38 -0.19 -8.60
CA CYS A 54 3.87 1.15 -8.34
C CYS A 54 3.23 1.77 -9.58
N ASN A 55 1.93 2.05 -9.48
CA ASN A 55 1.22 2.97 -10.37
C ASN A 55 0.91 4.26 -9.60
N ASN A 56 -0.37 4.60 -9.44
CA ASN A 56 -0.84 5.68 -8.58
C ASN A 56 -0.65 5.34 -7.09
N LYS A 57 -0.66 4.05 -6.75
CA LYS A 57 -0.35 3.49 -5.43
C LYS A 57 0.59 2.30 -5.63
N CYS A 58 1.46 2.04 -4.65
CA CYS A 58 2.31 0.86 -4.66
C CYS A 58 1.59 -0.34 -4.03
N GLN A 59 1.66 -1.49 -4.70
CA GLN A 59 1.04 -2.73 -4.27
C GLN A 59 2.11 -3.82 -4.11
N GLN A 60 1.98 -4.63 -3.07
CA GLN A 60 2.92 -5.74 -2.85
C GLN A 60 2.74 -6.82 -3.90
N THR A 61 3.85 -7.32 -4.44
CA THR A 61 3.85 -8.43 -5.41
C THR A 61 3.90 -9.81 -4.73
N GLY A 62 4.01 -9.85 -3.40
CA GLY A 62 4.32 -11.08 -2.65
C GLY A 62 5.76 -11.59 -2.85
N TRP A 63 6.57 -10.88 -3.63
CA TRP A 63 7.96 -11.26 -3.88
C TRP A 63 8.86 -10.92 -2.69
N VAL A 64 9.60 -11.91 -2.21
CA VAL A 64 10.54 -11.76 -1.08
C VAL A 64 11.81 -12.55 -1.32
N LYS A 65 13.00 -11.99 -1.08
CA LYS A 65 14.26 -12.76 -1.07
C LYS A 65 15.10 -12.38 0.13
N THR A 66 15.53 -13.39 0.87
CA THR A 66 16.53 -13.24 1.94
C THR A 66 17.92 -13.57 1.39
N PHE A 67 18.91 -12.72 1.61
CA PHE A 67 20.32 -12.95 1.27
C PHE A 67 21.15 -12.86 2.55
N GLU A 68 21.80 -13.96 2.93
CA GLU A 68 22.58 -14.04 4.16
C GLU A 68 23.85 -13.19 4.07
N HIS A 69 24.29 -12.65 5.21
CA HIS A 69 25.52 -11.86 5.26
C HIS A 69 26.74 -12.74 4.98
N ARG A 70 27.46 -12.44 3.90
CA ARG A 70 28.75 -13.09 3.58
C ARG A 70 29.96 -12.22 3.95
N LEU A 71 29.71 -10.96 4.30
CA LEU A 71 30.67 -9.99 4.80
C LEU A 71 30.11 -9.36 6.08
N ASN A 72 31.00 -8.86 6.94
CA ASN A 72 30.57 -8.13 8.13
C ASN A 72 29.81 -6.87 7.71
N LEU A 73 28.57 -6.72 8.18
CA LEU A 73 27.70 -5.58 7.89
C LEU A 73 28.36 -4.24 8.23
N GLU A 74 29.16 -4.19 9.29
CA GLU A 74 29.88 -2.97 9.73
C GLU A 74 30.89 -2.47 8.70
N THR A 75 31.28 -3.30 7.73
CA THR A 75 32.22 -2.91 6.66
C THR A 75 31.54 -2.21 5.49
N ILE A 76 30.21 -2.18 5.44
CA ILE A 76 29.47 -1.59 4.33
C ILE A 76 29.28 -0.09 4.59
N GLN A 77 29.88 0.73 3.73
CA GLN A 77 29.89 2.19 3.87
C GLN A 77 29.11 2.92 2.77
N HIS A 78 28.88 2.27 1.64
CA HIS A 78 28.34 2.92 0.45
C HIS A 78 27.26 2.06 -0.20
N ILE A 79 26.21 2.73 -0.68
CA ILE A 79 25.23 2.17 -1.59
C ILE A 79 25.54 2.66 -2.99
N THR A 80 25.64 1.75 -3.94
CA THR A 80 25.86 2.07 -5.35
C THR A 80 24.73 1.48 -6.18
N ILE A 81 24.05 2.33 -6.95
CA ILE A 81 22.98 1.94 -7.85
C ILE A 81 23.47 2.23 -9.28
N ARG A 82 23.39 1.23 -10.16
CA ARG A 82 23.85 1.32 -11.55
C ARG A 82 22.82 0.70 -12.48
N GLY A 83 22.68 1.30 -13.66
CA GLY A 83 21.68 0.91 -14.65
C GLY A 83 20.28 1.47 -14.33
N GLY A 84 19.40 1.43 -15.32
CA GLY A 84 18.02 1.90 -15.21
C GLY A 84 17.87 3.41 -14.98
N ILE A 85 16.62 3.83 -14.78
CA ILE A 85 16.26 5.18 -14.33
C ILE A 85 15.87 5.08 -12.86
N PHE A 86 16.52 5.90 -12.03
CA PHE A 86 16.28 5.94 -10.60
C PHE A 86 15.47 7.19 -10.25
N LYS A 87 14.38 7.01 -9.48
CA LYS A 87 13.54 8.15 -9.04
C LYS A 87 13.98 8.71 -7.70
N ASP A 88 14.11 7.85 -6.68
CA ASP A 88 14.34 8.30 -5.29
C ASP A 88 14.94 7.20 -4.39
N LEU A 89 15.77 7.60 -3.42
CA LEU A 89 16.43 6.75 -2.43
C LEU A 89 16.12 7.22 -1.01
N HIS A 90 15.42 6.40 -0.24
CA HIS A 90 15.22 6.64 1.18
C HIS A 90 16.07 5.64 1.98
N ILE A 91 16.82 6.14 2.95
CA ILE A 91 17.59 5.34 3.91
C ILE A 91 17.04 5.66 5.28
N PHE A 92 16.59 4.63 5.99
CA PHE A 92 16.04 4.74 7.35
C PHE A 92 17.03 4.10 8.32
N HIS A 93 17.55 4.87 9.26
CA HIS A 93 18.30 4.29 10.38
C HIS A 93 17.31 3.85 11.47
N PRO A 94 17.50 2.70 12.13
CA PRO A 94 16.61 2.25 13.21
C PRO A 94 16.58 3.17 14.43
N THR A 95 17.46 4.17 14.49
CA THR A 95 17.48 5.21 15.54
C THR A 95 16.94 6.54 15.05
N ASP A 96 16.53 6.64 13.78
CA ASP A 96 15.86 7.81 13.24
C ASP A 96 14.39 7.74 13.69
N ASP A 97 14.15 7.86 15.00
CA ASP A 97 12.84 8.13 15.60
C ASP A 97 12.43 9.58 15.28
N HIS A 98 12.36 9.91 13.99
CA HIS A 98 11.76 11.16 13.53
C HIS A 98 10.38 10.87 12.96
N GLU A 99 9.39 10.95 13.85
CA GLU A 99 8.05 11.53 13.62
C GLU A 99 7.49 11.50 12.19
N TYR A 100 7.30 10.32 11.60
CA TYR A 100 6.48 10.17 10.38
C TYR A 100 5.05 9.70 10.67
N GLU A 101 4.58 9.88 11.91
CA GLU A 101 3.17 9.70 12.30
C GLU A 101 2.63 10.99 12.91
N ARG A 102 2.31 11.98 12.07
CA ARG A 102 1.27 12.97 12.39
C ARG A 102 0.66 13.61 11.14
N TYR A 103 0.12 12.78 10.28
CA TYR A 103 -0.95 13.18 9.36
C TYR A 103 -2.05 12.12 9.40
N GLU A 104 -2.55 11.83 10.61
CA GLU A 104 -3.87 11.22 10.77
C GLU A 104 -4.80 12.30 11.31
N GLU A 105 -5.78 12.62 10.46
CA GLU A 105 -7.11 13.18 10.73
C GLU A 105 -7.31 13.97 12.03
N GLN A 106 -7.56 15.28 11.85
CA GLN A 106 -8.49 16.00 12.70
C GLN A 106 -9.84 15.29 12.62
N ASN A 107 -10.13 14.39 13.55
CA ASN A 107 -11.49 14.02 13.88
C ASN A 107 -11.82 14.68 15.22
N GLU A 108 -12.81 15.55 15.11
CA GLU A 108 -13.42 16.40 16.12
C GLU A 108 -14.00 15.54 17.23
N ASP A 109 -13.46 15.63 18.44
CA ASP A 109 -14.18 15.26 19.66
C ASP A 109 -13.63 16.15 20.79
N ALA A 110 -14.04 17.41 20.77
CA ALA A 110 -13.88 18.32 21.89
C ALA A 110 -15.25 18.55 22.52
N GLU A 111 -15.54 17.80 23.58
CA GLU A 111 -16.49 18.20 24.63
C GLU A 111 -15.75 18.05 25.97
N PRO A 112 -15.90 18.98 26.94
CA PRO A 112 -17.19 19.12 27.61
C PRO A 112 -17.57 20.50 28.20
N ASN A 113 -18.88 20.56 28.53
CA ASN A 113 -19.58 21.33 29.57
C ASN A 113 -19.76 22.85 29.40
N GLU A 114 -21.01 23.26 29.28
CA GLU A 114 -21.61 24.20 30.25
C GLU A 114 -23.02 23.72 30.64
N GLU A 115 -23.24 23.68 31.95
CA GLU A 115 -24.51 23.44 32.62
C GLU A 115 -25.52 24.52 32.23
N ASP A 116 -26.77 24.17 31.95
CA ASP A 116 -27.91 24.95 32.47
C ASP A 116 -29.19 24.11 32.48
N ASP A 117 -29.80 24.19 33.65
CA ASP A 117 -30.88 23.43 34.25
C ASP A 117 -32.25 23.91 33.74
N TYR A 118 -33.03 23.01 33.14
CA TYR A 118 -34.47 23.19 32.96
C TYR A 118 -35.20 21.88 33.27
N GLU A 119 -35.71 21.79 34.51
CA GLU A 119 -36.68 20.80 34.93
C GLU A 119 -38.00 20.97 34.15
N GLU A 120 -38.51 19.92 33.52
CA GLU A 120 -39.96 19.76 33.30
C GLU A 120 -40.41 18.31 33.57
N ASP A 121 -41.37 18.22 34.49
CA ASP A 121 -42.05 17.06 35.07
C ASP A 121 -43.00 16.38 34.04
N PRO A 122 -43.03 15.04 33.96
CA PRO A 122 -43.83 14.28 33.01
C PRO A 122 -45.30 14.10 33.44
N ASN A 123 -46.22 14.91 32.91
CA ASN A 123 -47.61 14.50 32.62
C ASN A 123 -48.45 15.68 32.08
N GLU A 124 -48.80 15.67 30.78
CA GLU A 124 -50.11 16.13 30.31
C GLU A 124 -50.41 15.63 28.89
N GLN A 125 -50.87 14.38 28.84
CA GLN A 125 -52.05 13.89 28.13
C GLN A 125 -52.81 14.80 27.10
N PHE A 126 -53.20 14.14 26.00
CA PHE A 126 -54.39 14.37 25.13
C PHE A 126 -54.37 15.49 24.06
N ASN A 127 -54.25 15.09 22.78
CA ASN A 127 -55.33 15.02 21.75
C ASN A 127 -54.70 14.86 20.35
N LYS A 128 -55.06 13.83 19.57
CA LYS A 128 -56.10 13.84 18.50
C LYS A 128 -55.67 14.76 17.34
N GLU A 129 -55.33 14.28 16.15
CA GLU A 129 -56.20 13.82 15.04
C GLU A 129 -55.26 13.19 13.98
N GLU A 130 -55.49 11.98 13.47
CA GLU A 130 -56.40 11.57 12.37
C GLU A 130 -55.91 11.94 10.94
N GLU A 131 -56.19 11.02 10.00
CA GLU A 131 -56.02 11.02 8.53
C GLU A 131 -54.66 10.48 8.00
N GLU A 132 -54.58 9.19 7.62
CA GLU A 132 -55.09 8.49 6.40
C GLU A 132 -53.97 8.40 5.33
N GLU A 133 -53.47 7.18 5.04
CA GLU A 133 -53.74 6.39 3.82
C GLU A 133 -53.06 6.98 2.56
N GLU A 134 -52.46 6.25 1.61
CA GLU A 134 -52.23 4.84 1.34
C GLU A 134 -51.17 4.78 0.20
N GLU A 135 -50.72 3.58 -0.11
CA GLU A 135 -49.76 3.21 -1.14
C GLU A 135 -50.23 3.52 -2.58
N GLU A 136 -49.30 3.59 -3.54
CA GLU A 136 -49.28 2.68 -4.71
C GLU A 136 -48.18 3.07 -5.73
N GLU A 137 -47.32 2.10 -6.07
CA GLU A 137 -46.71 2.01 -7.40
C GLU A 137 -47.79 1.58 -8.41
N PRO A 138 -47.58 1.81 -9.72
CA PRO A 138 -47.41 0.59 -10.52
C PRO A 138 -46.40 0.66 -11.68
N ASP A 139 -45.97 -0.56 -12.00
CA ASP A 139 -45.25 -1.13 -13.16
C ASP A 139 -45.56 -0.56 -14.56
N GLY A 140 -44.64 -0.83 -15.50
CA GLY A 140 -44.99 -0.86 -16.93
C GLY A 140 -43.85 -0.89 -17.96
N ASP A 141 -43.06 -1.96 -17.96
CA ASP A 141 -42.73 -2.85 -19.11
C ASP A 141 -42.46 -2.37 -20.57
N GLU A 142 -41.45 -3.04 -21.17
CA GLU A 142 -41.22 -3.40 -22.59
C GLU A 142 -40.71 -2.30 -23.58
N GLN A 143 -39.86 -2.54 -24.60
CA GLN A 143 -39.14 -3.70 -25.18
C GLN A 143 -38.05 -3.14 -26.15
N TYR A 144 -37.03 -3.94 -26.45
CA TYR A 144 -35.97 -3.66 -27.44
C TYR A 144 -36.44 -3.87 -28.88
N ASP A 145 -35.86 -3.17 -29.85
CA ASP A 145 -35.78 -3.64 -31.25
C ASP A 145 -34.47 -3.23 -31.94
N GLU A 146 -33.95 -4.19 -32.71
CA GLU A 146 -32.64 -4.29 -33.35
C GLU A 146 -32.52 -3.49 -34.67
N GLN A 147 -31.31 -3.07 -35.01
CA GLN A 147 -30.84 -2.94 -36.41
C GLN A 147 -29.92 -4.14 -36.70
N PRO A 148 -29.99 -4.81 -37.87
CA PRO A 148 -29.45 -4.23 -39.12
C PRO A 148 -30.17 -4.67 -40.42
N ASN A 149 -29.89 -3.97 -41.53
CA ASN A 149 -30.06 -4.52 -42.88
C ASN A 149 -28.83 -4.25 -43.74
N GLU A 150 -28.34 -5.33 -44.35
CA GLU A 150 -27.26 -5.43 -45.34
C GLU A 150 -27.68 -4.87 -46.71
N TYR A 151 -26.71 -4.38 -47.49
CA TYR A 151 -26.44 -4.78 -48.88
C TYR A 151 -25.01 -4.40 -49.28
#